data_AF-A0A6I0JQ16-F1
#
_entry.id   AF-A0A6I0JQ16-F1
#
_cell.length_a   1.000
_cell.length_b   1.000
_cell.length_c   1.000
_cell.angle_alpha   90.00
_cell.angle_beta   90.00
_cell.angle_gamma   90.00
#
_symmetry.space_group_name_H-M   'P 1'
#
loop_
_entity.id
_entity.type
_entity.pdbx_description
1 polymer ?
#
loop_
_entity_poly.entity_id
_entity_poly.type
_entity_poly.pdbx_seq_one_letter_code
_entity_poly.pdbx_strand_id
1 'polypeptide(L)'
;ILYCNGNEITGDFSFIEELTATARQLDNRRLYSGSTARTRVKSDQFYITHQTTKGHMAIYEGRPYTNWDKNKELGVGLPIISHESGQRCIYPNFEEIKNFTGPVQARNFEIFRELLDKNHMLDQAHDFFRASGALTAIEYKDVIEAQLRTYLKGGFQLLSLNDFTGQGYAPVGILDPFWNTKGLITPEKWREFCAPTVVLLRFDKRALYNDEVFEGKAEIYNYGPTLLKNAKINWSITDSNGKTLKSGKLKTQTVGKNGVFPLGSFSYALNNITEPQKLTVHLSVAHVKNSWDIWVYPRHSNLMQSTSEVLYTTVFDEKAKQHLADGKKVVLCPKPSKVKGRKSVFHNHFWNPIMFKWPPMTIGCLIHDDQPIFEHFITSYHTDWQWWDILENAKVIEMKDAPAALRPFIQVIDHYDNNEKLGIGFEAKVKKGSLLVLAVDTQKNINERPATQQLLESIDRYVKSDKFAPQITVDESYIESFLKK
;
A
#
# COMPACT_ATOMS: atom_id res chain seq x y z
N ILE A 1 -32.00 -6.84 -8.10
CA ILE A 1 -31.94 -5.90 -9.26
C ILE A 1 -31.07 -6.50 -10.36
N LEU A 2 -29.87 -6.98 -10.04
CA LEU A 2 -28.97 -7.68 -10.96
C LEU A 2 -28.89 -9.17 -10.61
N TYR A 3 -28.83 -10.05 -11.61
CA TYR A 3 -28.57 -11.49 -11.47
C TYR A 3 -27.45 -11.91 -12.42
N CYS A 4 -26.62 -12.85 -11.97
CA CYS A 4 -25.60 -13.50 -12.77
C CYS A 4 -25.64 -15.01 -12.50
N ASN A 5 -25.47 -15.85 -13.53
CA ASN A 5 -25.60 -17.30 -13.33
C ASN A 5 -24.49 -17.91 -12.45
N GLY A 6 -23.34 -17.25 -12.35
CA GLY A 6 -22.25 -17.76 -11.51
C GLY A 6 -20.98 -16.93 -11.55
N ASN A 7 -20.08 -17.28 -10.65
CA ASN A 7 -18.74 -16.70 -10.55
C ASN A 7 -17.79 -17.42 -11.50
N GLU A 8 -17.16 -16.68 -12.40
CA GLU A 8 -16.04 -17.18 -13.19
C GLU A 8 -16.29 -18.51 -13.94
N ILE A 9 -17.51 -18.71 -14.44
CA ILE A 9 -17.96 -19.97 -15.06
C ILE A 9 -17.06 -20.39 -16.23
N THR A 10 -16.74 -21.67 -16.29
CA THR A 10 -16.10 -22.34 -17.42
C THR A 10 -17.05 -23.39 -18.02
N GLY A 11 -16.78 -23.85 -19.25
CA GLY A 11 -17.59 -24.88 -19.93
C GLY A 11 -18.41 -24.34 -21.12
N ASP A 12 -19.60 -24.90 -21.33
CA ASP A 12 -20.45 -24.58 -22.49
C ASP A 12 -21.25 -23.28 -22.29
N PHE A 13 -20.85 -22.24 -23.00
CA PHE A 13 -21.52 -20.93 -22.96
C PHE A 13 -22.82 -20.87 -23.78
N SER A 14 -23.12 -21.89 -24.59
CA SER A 14 -24.42 -22.01 -25.28
C SER A 14 -25.53 -22.23 -24.26
N PHE A 15 -25.28 -23.10 -23.27
CA PHE A 15 -26.18 -23.33 -22.15
C PHE A 15 -26.32 -22.08 -21.26
N ILE A 16 -25.22 -21.38 -20.98
CA ILE A 16 -25.28 -20.11 -20.22
C ILE A 16 -26.08 -19.05 -20.97
N GLU A 17 -25.95 -18.95 -22.30
CA GLU A 17 -26.80 -18.08 -23.12
C GLU A 17 -28.27 -18.49 -23.02
N GLU A 18 -28.60 -19.78 -23.17
CA GLU A 18 -29.97 -20.28 -23.05
C GLU A 18 -30.59 -19.94 -21.70
N LEU A 19 -29.88 -20.20 -20.59
CA LEU A 19 -30.32 -19.85 -19.23
C LEU A 19 -30.55 -18.35 -19.08
N THR A 20 -29.61 -17.54 -19.56
CA THR A 20 -29.68 -16.07 -19.46
C THR A 20 -30.85 -15.51 -20.28
N ALA A 21 -31.03 -16.00 -21.51
CA ALA A 21 -32.12 -15.62 -22.39
C ALA A 21 -33.48 -16.01 -21.81
N THR A 22 -33.60 -17.23 -21.29
CA THR A 22 -34.82 -17.74 -20.66
C THR A 22 -35.19 -16.92 -19.43
N ALA A 23 -34.23 -16.64 -18.54
CA ALA A 23 -34.48 -15.83 -17.35
C ALA A 23 -34.99 -14.42 -17.68
N ARG A 24 -34.45 -13.79 -18.74
CA ARG A 24 -34.93 -12.49 -19.24
C ARG A 24 -36.36 -12.53 -19.76
N GLN A 25 -36.77 -13.62 -20.41
CA GLN A 25 -38.14 -13.80 -20.89
C GLN A 25 -39.11 -14.02 -19.73
N LEU A 26 -38.69 -14.75 -18.69
CA LEU A 26 -39.52 -15.08 -17.54
C LEU A 26 -39.71 -13.92 -16.56
N ASP A 27 -38.69 -13.07 -16.35
CA ASP A 27 -38.80 -11.91 -15.45
C ASP A 27 -38.06 -10.68 -16.00
N ASN A 28 -38.79 -9.81 -16.70
CA ASN A 28 -38.24 -8.57 -17.25
C ASN A 28 -38.05 -7.44 -16.21
N ARG A 29 -38.34 -7.68 -14.92
CA ARG A 29 -38.14 -6.69 -13.84
C ARG A 29 -36.69 -6.66 -13.33
N ARG A 30 -35.85 -7.58 -13.79
CA ARG A 30 -34.45 -7.76 -13.36
C ARG A 30 -33.52 -7.67 -14.56
N LEU A 31 -32.24 -7.36 -14.30
CA LEU A 31 -31.19 -7.41 -15.31
C LEU A 31 -30.36 -8.67 -15.13
N TYR A 32 -29.94 -9.27 -16.25
CA TYR A 32 -29.21 -10.55 -16.26
C TYR A 32 -27.85 -10.44 -16.94
N SER A 33 -26.92 -11.25 -16.45
CA SER A 33 -25.59 -11.48 -17.04
C SER A 33 -25.24 -12.98 -16.97
N GLY A 34 -24.55 -13.48 -17.98
CA GLY A 34 -24.17 -14.87 -18.15
C GLY A 34 -23.20 -15.35 -17.08
N SER A 35 -22.08 -14.64 -16.92
CA SER A 35 -20.99 -15.02 -16.02
C SER A 35 -20.17 -13.79 -15.60
N THR A 36 -19.59 -13.82 -14.40
CA THR A 36 -18.57 -12.83 -14.02
C THR A 36 -17.22 -13.19 -14.65
N ALA A 37 -16.44 -12.18 -15.07
CA ALA A 37 -15.04 -12.26 -15.50
C ALA A 37 -14.68 -13.28 -16.60
N ARG A 38 -15.69 -13.82 -17.30
CA ARG A 38 -15.53 -14.81 -18.38
C ARG A 38 -16.31 -14.37 -19.62
N THR A 39 -16.55 -15.31 -20.52
CA THR A 39 -17.15 -15.05 -21.83
C THR A 39 -18.50 -14.36 -21.71
N ARG A 40 -18.65 -13.27 -22.46
CA ARG A 40 -19.91 -12.56 -22.62
C ARG A 40 -20.88 -13.41 -23.45
N VAL A 41 -22.12 -13.48 -23.03
CA VAL A 41 -23.20 -14.12 -23.81
C VAL A 41 -24.06 -13.05 -24.48
N LYS A 42 -24.76 -13.42 -25.56
CA LYS A 42 -25.55 -12.48 -26.37
C LYS A 42 -26.65 -11.81 -25.54
N SER A 43 -27.17 -12.53 -24.55
CA SER A 43 -28.25 -12.08 -23.68
C SER A 43 -27.83 -11.20 -22.51
N ASP A 44 -26.55 -10.85 -22.36
CA ASP A 44 -26.09 -9.95 -21.30
C ASP A 44 -26.71 -8.55 -21.39
N GLN A 45 -27.23 -8.06 -20.25
CA GLN A 45 -27.72 -6.68 -20.09
C GLN A 45 -26.74 -5.77 -19.33
N PHE A 46 -25.73 -6.37 -18.69
CA PHE A 46 -24.60 -5.71 -18.05
C PHE A 46 -23.43 -6.70 -18.00
N TYR A 47 -22.24 -6.23 -17.69
CA TYR A 47 -21.04 -7.06 -17.63
C TYR A 47 -20.31 -6.88 -16.30
N ILE A 48 -20.01 -7.98 -15.62
CA ILE A 48 -19.10 -8.00 -14.46
C ILE A 48 -17.78 -8.57 -14.96
N THR A 49 -16.69 -7.81 -14.92
CA THR A 49 -15.43 -8.27 -15.53
C THR A 49 -14.16 -7.64 -14.97
N HIS A 50 -13.03 -8.29 -15.28
CA HIS A 50 -11.71 -7.67 -15.19
C HIS A 50 -11.24 -7.03 -16.50
N GLN A 51 -11.82 -7.42 -17.65
CA GLN A 51 -11.31 -7.05 -18.96
C GLN A 51 -12.42 -6.82 -19.99
N THR A 52 -12.22 -5.81 -20.83
CA THR A 52 -13.07 -5.53 -22.00
C THR A 52 -12.30 -5.78 -23.29
N THR A 53 -12.98 -5.64 -24.42
CA THR A 53 -12.35 -5.62 -25.75
C THR A 53 -11.38 -4.45 -25.96
N LYS A 54 -11.39 -3.44 -25.07
CA LYS A 54 -10.46 -2.30 -25.10
C LYS A 54 -9.32 -2.41 -24.09
N GLY A 55 -9.27 -3.48 -23.29
CA GLY A 55 -8.15 -3.75 -22.37
C GLY A 55 -8.58 -4.12 -20.95
N HIS A 56 -7.57 -4.32 -20.09
CA HIS A 56 -7.76 -4.66 -18.69
C HIS A 56 -8.27 -3.46 -17.88
N MET A 57 -9.43 -3.62 -17.24
CA MET A 57 -10.15 -2.53 -16.57
C MET A 57 -10.26 -2.72 -15.05
N ALA A 58 -9.98 -3.91 -14.52
CA ALA A 58 -9.91 -4.12 -13.08
C ALA A 58 -8.79 -3.28 -12.46
N ILE A 59 -8.99 -2.94 -11.19
CA ILE A 59 -8.06 -2.15 -10.40
C ILE A 59 -7.80 -2.94 -9.12
N TYR A 60 -6.60 -3.52 -9.02
CA TYR A 60 -6.17 -4.33 -7.89
C TYR A 60 -5.26 -3.59 -6.91
N GLU A 61 -4.69 -2.47 -7.33
CA GLU A 61 -3.72 -1.67 -6.56
C GLU A 61 -3.95 -0.17 -6.75
N GLY A 62 -3.63 0.57 -5.69
CA GLY A 62 -3.48 2.02 -5.74
C GLY A 62 -2.17 2.43 -6.41
N ARG A 63 -1.93 3.74 -6.49
CA ARG A 63 -0.71 4.33 -7.04
C ARG A 63 -0.29 5.50 -6.16
N PRO A 64 1.00 5.92 -6.16
CA PRO A 64 1.46 7.09 -5.40
C PRO A 64 1.01 8.43 -6.01
N TYR A 65 -0.09 8.41 -6.79
CA TYR A 65 -0.73 9.52 -7.47
C TYR A 65 -2.16 9.13 -7.83
N THR A 66 -3.03 10.12 -8.02
CA THR A 66 -4.47 9.90 -8.27
C THR A 66 -4.94 10.42 -9.62
N ASN A 67 -4.06 11.09 -10.39
CA ASN A 67 -4.37 11.62 -11.71
C ASN A 67 -4.43 10.52 -12.80
N TRP A 68 -5.34 9.57 -12.64
CA TRP A 68 -5.58 8.48 -13.58
C TRP A 68 -6.97 7.86 -13.39
N ASP A 69 -7.43 7.15 -14.40
CA ASP A 69 -8.68 6.36 -14.41
C ASP A 69 -8.60 5.27 -15.49
N LYS A 70 -9.70 4.54 -15.67
CA LYS A 70 -9.84 3.44 -16.63
C LYS A 70 -10.90 3.70 -17.71
N ASN A 71 -11.16 4.97 -18.06
CA ASN A 71 -12.24 5.29 -19.00
C ASN A 71 -11.93 4.80 -20.44
N LYS A 72 -10.64 4.75 -20.82
CA LYS A 72 -10.21 4.29 -22.16
C LYS A 72 -10.56 2.82 -22.42
N GLU A 73 -10.59 2.01 -21.38
CA GLU A 73 -10.91 0.58 -21.43
C GLU A 73 -12.43 0.32 -21.42
N LEU A 74 -13.29 1.35 -21.45
CA LEU A 74 -14.75 1.22 -21.32
C LEU A 74 -15.50 1.73 -22.57
N GLY A 75 -16.83 1.80 -22.49
CA GLY A 75 -17.68 2.16 -23.63
C GLY A 75 -17.73 1.07 -24.70
N VAL A 76 -18.01 -0.17 -24.27
CA VAL A 76 -18.14 -1.37 -25.12
C VAL A 76 -19.60 -1.81 -25.32
N GLY A 77 -20.55 -0.89 -25.08
CA GLY A 77 -21.97 -1.06 -25.41
C GLY A 77 -22.87 -1.58 -24.27
N LEU A 78 -22.32 -2.00 -23.13
CA LEU A 78 -23.08 -2.39 -21.94
C LEU A 78 -22.51 -1.71 -20.67
N PRO A 79 -23.33 -1.50 -19.62
CA PRO A 79 -22.83 -1.11 -18.30
C PRO A 79 -21.84 -2.13 -17.76
N ILE A 80 -20.71 -1.66 -17.23
CA ILE A 80 -19.65 -2.53 -16.69
C ILE A 80 -19.49 -2.35 -15.19
N ILE A 81 -19.45 -3.45 -14.47
CA ILE A 81 -19.07 -3.56 -13.06
C ILE A 81 -17.68 -4.19 -12.99
N SER A 82 -16.75 -3.51 -12.31
CA SER A 82 -15.40 -4.05 -12.07
C SER A 82 -15.49 -5.24 -11.12
N HIS A 83 -15.08 -6.42 -11.57
CA HIS A 83 -15.09 -7.64 -10.75
C HIS A 83 -13.89 -7.65 -9.79
N GLU A 84 -14.15 -8.03 -8.54
CA GLU A 84 -13.14 -8.30 -7.48
C GLU A 84 -11.99 -7.30 -7.43
N SER A 85 -12.32 -6.04 -7.21
CA SER A 85 -11.35 -4.93 -7.11
C SER A 85 -10.76 -4.86 -5.71
N GLY A 86 -9.48 -4.50 -5.60
CA GLY A 86 -8.77 -4.46 -4.31
C GLY A 86 -8.62 -5.85 -3.72
N GLN A 87 -7.45 -6.46 -3.90
CA GLN A 87 -7.18 -7.85 -3.55
C GLN A 87 -5.87 -7.96 -2.77
N ARG A 88 -5.84 -7.41 -1.56
CA ARG A 88 -4.60 -7.26 -0.79
C ARG A 88 -4.74 -7.97 0.55
N CYS A 89 -3.79 -8.86 0.83
CA CYS A 89 -3.78 -9.63 2.07
C CYS A 89 -3.48 -8.74 3.27
N ILE A 90 -4.10 -9.06 4.39
CA ILE A 90 -3.74 -8.59 5.72
C ILE A 90 -3.13 -9.78 6.46
N TYR A 91 -2.08 -9.54 7.24
CA TYR A 91 -1.48 -10.61 8.03
C TYR A 91 -2.51 -11.16 9.05
N PRO A 92 -2.65 -12.48 9.26
CA PRO A 92 -3.68 -13.04 10.12
C PRO A 92 -3.62 -12.52 11.56
N ASN A 93 -4.79 -12.19 12.12
CA ASN A 93 -4.92 -11.82 13.53
C ASN A 93 -5.19 -13.06 14.39
N PHE A 94 -4.17 -13.56 15.09
CA PHE A 94 -4.31 -14.79 15.89
C PHE A 94 -5.28 -14.66 17.08
N GLU A 95 -5.69 -13.45 17.47
CA GLU A 95 -6.75 -13.25 18.46
C GLU A 95 -8.12 -13.76 17.97
N GLU A 96 -8.30 -13.94 16.66
CA GLU A 96 -9.54 -14.45 16.09
C GLU A 96 -9.72 -15.96 16.33
N ILE A 97 -8.66 -16.71 16.68
CA ILE A 97 -8.72 -18.16 16.93
C ILE A 97 -9.82 -18.51 17.94
N LYS A 98 -9.96 -17.72 19.01
CA LYS A 98 -10.96 -17.94 20.07
C LYS A 98 -12.42 -17.75 19.61
N ASN A 99 -12.64 -17.10 18.47
CA ASN A 99 -13.97 -16.85 17.92
C ASN A 99 -14.52 -18.07 17.15
N PHE A 100 -13.68 -19.03 16.79
CA PHE A 100 -14.07 -20.28 16.11
C PHE A 100 -14.68 -21.28 17.11
N THR A 101 -15.86 -20.96 17.61
CA THR A 101 -16.63 -21.76 18.58
C THR A 101 -17.67 -22.69 17.93
N GLY A 102 -17.84 -22.58 16.62
CA GLY A 102 -18.80 -23.35 15.83
C GLY A 102 -18.26 -24.70 15.33
N PRO A 103 -18.83 -25.25 14.24
CA PRO A 103 -18.43 -26.57 13.70
C PRO A 103 -17.07 -26.56 12.97
N VAL A 104 -16.44 -25.40 12.81
CA VAL A 104 -15.15 -25.22 12.12
C VAL A 104 -14.10 -24.70 13.09
N GLN A 105 -12.85 -25.12 12.91
CA GLN A 105 -11.70 -24.75 13.74
C GLN A 105 -10.68 -23.93 12.93
N ALA A 106 -9.97 -23.01 13.59
CA ALA A 106 -8.95 -22.15 12.99
C ALA A 106 -7.58 -22.83 12.80
N ARG A 107 -7.56 -24.08 12.30
CA ARG A 107 -6.33 -24.91 12.23
C ARG A 107 -5.19 -24.27 11.45
N ASN A 108 -5.52 -23.53 10.40
CA ASN A 108 -4.57 -22.74 9.64
C ASN A 108 -3.90 -21.65 10.50
N PHE A 109 -4.66 -20.90 11.32
CA PHE A 109 -4.11 -19.86 12.19
C PHE A 109 -3.20 -20.45 13.27
N GLU A 110 -3.56 -21.62 13.82
CA GLU A 110 -2.71 -22.34 14.78
C GLU A 110 -1.34 -22.67 14.16
N ILE A 111 -1.33 -23.21 12.93
CA ILE A 111 -0.11 -23.53 12.18
C ILE A 111 0.72 -22.27 11.91
N PHE A 112 0.10 -21.20 11.42
CA PHE A 112 0.80 -19.94 11.14
C PHE A 112 1.42 -19.34 12.41
N ARG A 113 0.70 -19.40 13.54
CA ARG A 113 1.17 -18.94 14.84
C ARG A 113 2.37 -19.74 15.34
N GLU A 114 2.30 -21.06 15.29
CA GLU A 114 3.40 -21.96 15.69
C GLU A 114 4.63 -21.76 14.79
N LEU A 115 4.44 -21.57 13.49
CA LEU A 115 5.54 -21.30 12.56
C LEU A 115 6.20 -19.94 12.85
N LEU A 116 5.40 -18.91 13.14
CA LEU A 116 5.93 -17.59 13.50
C LEU A 116 6.74 -17.64 14.81
N ASP A 117 6.30 -18.43 15.78
CA ASP A 117 7.02 -18.66 17.04
C ASP A 117 8.35 -19.38 16.81
N LYS A 118 8.34 -20.43 15.97
CA LYS A 118 9.55 -21.15 15.55
C LYS A 118 10.57 -20.23 14.87
N ASN A 119 10.09 -19.21 14.14
CA ASN A 119 10.93 -18.19 13.51
C ASN A 119 11.20 -16.98 14.43
N HIS A 120 10.91 -17.12 15.72
CA HIS A 120 11.20 -16.16 16.79
C HIS A 120 10.53 -14.80 16.57
N MET A 121 9.31 -14.75 16.06
CA MET A 121 8.58 -13.50 15.75
C MET A 121 7.15 -13.46 16.30
N LEU A 122 6.76 -14.40 17.18
CA LEU A 122 5.40 -14.44 17.71
C LEU A 122 5.03 -13.15 18.47
N ASP A 123 6.01 -12.53 19.12
CA ASP A 123 5.90 -11.22 19.77
C ASP A 123 5.46 -10.09 18.83
N GLN A 124 5.73 -10.23 17.52
CA GLN A 124 5.43 -9.21 16.50
C GLN A 124 4.12 -9.48 15.75
N ALA A 125 3.40 -10.58 16.05
CA ALA A 125 2.23 -11.02 15.28
C ALA A 125 1.15 -9.94 15.17
N HIS A 126 0.83 -9.28 16.29
CA HIS A 126 -0.17 -8.22 16.32
C HIS A 126 0.28 -6.98 15.54
N ASP A 127 1.57 -6.64 15.58
CA ASP A 127 2.11 -5.52 14.82
C ASP A 127 2.17 -5.82 13.32
N PHE A 128 2.41 -7.07 12.92
CA PHE A 128 2.30 -7.49 11.52
C PHE A 128 0.87 -7.34 11.01
N PHE A 129 -0.13 -7.78 11.78
CA PHE A 129 -1.54 -7.57 11.49
C PHE A 129 -1.86 -6.08 11.33
N ARG A 130 -1.47 -5.25 12.31
CA ARG A 130 -1.73 -3.80 12.27
C ARG A 130 -1.05 -3.12 11.08
N ALA A 131 0.21 -3.43 10.81
CA ALA A 131 0.99 -2.76 9.79
C ALA A 131 0.49 -3.11 8.38
N SER A 132 0.31 -4.40 8.09
CA SER A 132 -0.26 -4.86 6.82
C SER A 132 -1.71 -4.40 6.62
N GLY A 133 -2.51 -4.35 7.70
CA GLY A 133 -3.90 -3.88 7.68
C GLY A 133 -4.02 -2.39 7.39
N ALA A 134 -3.14 -1.56 7.98
CA ALA A 134 -3.09 -0.13 7.73
C ALA A 134 -2.74 0.18 6.26
N LEU A 135 -1.74 -0.52 5.70
CA LEU A 135 -1.41 -0.42 4.28
C LEU A 135 -2.61 -0.82 3.40
N THR A 136 -3.26 -1.95 3.70
CA THR A 136 -4.45 -2.42 2.93
C THR A 136 -5.58 -1.38 2.93
N ALA A 137 -5.84 -0.73 4.06
CA ALA A 137 -6.86 0.32 4.15
C ALA A 137 -6.55 1.52 3.23
N ILE A 138 -5.28 1.93 3.15
CA ILE A 138 -4.82 2.99 2.25
C ILE A 138 -4.92 2.56 0.78
N GLU A 139 -4.52 1.32 0.47
CA GLU A 139 -4.65 0.76 -0.88
C GLU A 139 -6.12 0.69 -1.33
N TYR A 140 -7.02 0.24 -0.46
CA TYR A 140 -8.45 0.14 -0.75
C TYR A 140 -9.08 1.49 -1.01
N LYS A 141 -8.68 2.52 -0.25
CA LYS A 141 -9.05 3.89 -0.56
C LYS A 141 -8.68 4.27 -1.98
N ASP A 142 -7.41 4.13 -2.37
CA ASP A 142 -6.96 4.55 -3.70
C ASP A 142 -7.56 3.71 -4.83
N VAL A 143 -7.74 2.40 -4.62
CA VAL A 143 -8.45 1.51 -5.55
C VAL A 143 -9.88 1.97 -5.75
N ILE A 144 -10.63 2.17 -4.67
CA ILE A 144 -12.05 2.55 -4.73
C ILE A 144 -12.19 3.92 -5.36
N GLU A 145 -11.40 4.92 -4.95
CA GLU A 145 -11.47 6.23 -5.57
C GLU A 145 -11.15 6.19 -7.07
N ALA A 146 -10.24 5.32 -7.52
CA ALA A 146 -9.97 5.14 -8.95
C ALA A 146 -11.16 4.49 -9.69
N GLN A 147 -11.88 3.57 -9.03
CA GLN A 147 -13.16 3.07 -9.54
C GLN A 147 -14.15 4.21 -9.72
N LEU A 148 -14.29 5.07 -8.70
CA LEU A 148 -15.23 6.20 -8.70
C LEU A 148 -14.84 7.30 -9.70
N ARG A 149 -13.54 7.56 -9.91
CA ARG A 149 -13.03 8.48 -10.95
C ARG A 149 -13.31 7.97 -12.37
N THR A 150 -13.45 6.66 -12.54
CA THR A 150 -13.74 6.04 -13.84
C THR A 150 -15.22 6.16 -14.17
N TYR A 151 -15.65 7.35 -14.60
CA TYR A 151 -17.05 7.73 -14.79
C TYR A 151 -17.85 6.87 -15.79
N LEU A 152 -17.19 6.09 -16.65
CA LEU A 152 -17.84 5.13 -17.55
C LEU A 152 -18.17 3.78 -16.88
N LYS A 153 -17.75 3.53 -15.62
CA LYS A 153 -18.12 2.31 -14.88
C LYS A 153 -19.53 2.43 -14.30
N GLY A 154 -20.27 1.33 -14.36
CA GLY A 154 -21.55 1.16 -13.67
C GLY A 154 -21.41 0.73 -12.20
N GLY A 155 -20.22 0.31 -11.77
CA GLY A 155 -19.93 -0.02 -10.38
C GLY A 155 -18.65 -0.86 -10.22
N PHE A 156 -18.43 -1.36 -9.01
CA PHE A 156 -17.36 -2.30 -8.67
C PHE A 156 -17.84 -3.28 -7.58
N GLN A 157 -17.16 -4.41 -7.48
CA GLN A 157 -17.28 -5.38 -6.39
C GLN A 157 -15.90 -5.51 -5.75
N LEU A 158 -15.80 -5.47 -4.42
CA LEU A 158 -14.56 -5.79 -3.72
C LEU A 158 -14.42 -7.30 -3.57
N LEU A 159 -13.19 -7.80 -3.43
CA LEU A 159 -12.93 -9.17 -2.96
C LEU A 159 -12.13 -9.10 -1.68
N SER A 160 -12.75 -9.21 -0.51
CA SER A 160 -14.17 -8.99 -0.21
C SER A 160 -14.23 -7.95 0.91
N LEU A 161 -15.41 -7.59 1.40
CA LEU A 161 -15.52 -6.73 2.59
C LEU A 161 -15.08 -7.48 3.86
N ASN A 162 -15.33 -8.79 3.92
CA ASN A 162 -14.93 -9.70 4.98
C ASN A 162 -13.89 -10.72 4.48
N ASP A 163 -13.15 -11.32 5.41
CA ASP A 163 -12.22 -12.40 5.06
C ASP A 163 -12.95 -13.64 4.54
N PHE A 164 -12.33 -14.31 3.57
CA PHE A 164 -12.83 -15.53 2.99
C PHE A 164 -12.07 -16.74 3.54
N THR A 165 -12.80 -17.65 4.21
CA THR A 165 -12.23 -18.83 4.87
C THR A 165 -11.95 -20.00 3.92
N GLY A 166 -12.43 -19.94 2.69
CA GLY A 166 -12.15 -20.96 1.68
C GLY A 166 -10.71 -20.91 1.17
N GLN A 167 -10.33 -21.96 0.44
CA GLN A 167 -9.06 -22.04 -0.30
C GLN A 167 -7.79 -21.79 0.55
N GLY A 168 -7.79 -22.28 1.79
CA GLY A 168 -6.65 -22.19 2.71
C GLY A 168 -6.67 -20.97 3.63
N TYR A 169 -7.27 -19.84 3.17
CA TYR A 169 -7.60 -18.58 3.87
C TYR A 169 -7.14 -17.36 3.10
N ALA A 170 -8.08 -16.46 2.83
CA ALA A 170 -7.89 -15.21 2.12
C ALA A 170 -8.22 -14.01 3.02
N PRO A 171 -7.22 -13.43 3.70
CA PRO A 171 -7.40 -12.34 4.65
C PRO A 171 -7.49 -10.97 3.95
N VAL A 172 -8.42 -10.82 3.02
CA VAL A 172 -8.60 -9.58 2.22
C VAL A 172 -9.60 -8.59 2.81
N GLY A 173 -10.40 -9.03 3.77
CA GLY A 173 -11.47 -8.23 4.35
C GLY A 173 -10.95 -7.13 5.27
N ILE A 174 -11.66 -6.00 5.29
CA ILE A 174 -11.56 -5.04 6.39
C ILE A 174 -12.35 -5.54 7.61
N LEU A 175 -13.25 -6.50 7.40
CA LEU A 175 -13.93 -7.28 8.43
C LEU A 175 -13.34 -8.68 8.52
N ASP A 176 -13.39 -9.27 9.71
CA ASP A 176 -12.97 -10.65 9.96
C ASP A 176 -13.98 -11.66 9.35
N PRO A 177 -13.71 -12.99 9.40
CA PRO A 177 -14.63 -14.01 8.90
C PRO A 177 -16.03 -14.01 9.53
N PHE A 178 -16.18 -13.36 10.69
CA PHE A 178 -17.40 -13.27 11.48
C PHE A 178 -18.10 -11.92 11.30
N TRP A 179 -17.67 -11.11 10.33
CA TRP A 179 -18.16 -9.75 10.05
C TRP A 179 -17.89 -8.73 11.17
N ASN A 180 -17.00 -9.03 12.11
CA ASN A 180 -16.57 -8.06 13.11
C ASN A 180 -15.55 -7.11 12.50
N THR A 181 -15.45 -5.92 13.10
CA THR A 181 -14.38 -4.98 12.75
C THR A 181 -13.02 -5.54 13.15
N LYS A 182 -12.05 -5.41 12.24
CA LYS A 182 -10.62 -5.61 12.53
C LYS A 182 -9.97 -4.44 13.28
N GLY A 183 -10.71 -3.35 13.52
CA GLY A 183 -10.18 -2.14 14.15
C GLY A 183 -9.24 -1.31 13.28
N LEU A 184 -9.11 -1.64 11.98
CA LEU A 184 -8.17 -0.97 11.07
C LEU A 184 -8.68 0.36 10.51
N ILE A 185 -10.00 0.51 10.39
CA ILE A 185 -10.65 1.72 9.90
C ILE A 185 -12.09 1.80 10.41
N THR A 186 -12.55 3.01 10.72
CA THR A 186 -13.94 3.22 11.14
C THR A 186 -14.89 3.26 9.95
N PRO A 187 -16.18 2.88 10.13
CA PRO A 187 -17.18 3.02 9.07
C PRO A 187 -17.31 4.45 8.54
N GLU A 188 -17.15 5.46 9.41
CA GLU A 188 -17.20 6.87 9.04
C GLU A 188 -16.07 7.21 8.07
N LYS A 189 -14.84 6.76 8.36
CA LYS A 189 -13.69 7.02 7.51
C LYS A 189 -13.76 6.24 6.19
N TRP A 190 -14.26 5.01 6.22
CA TRP A 190 -14.50 4.21 5.02
C TRP A 190 -15.49 4.90 4.05
N ARG A 191 -16.57 5.48 4.60
CA ARG A 191 -17.58 6.21 3.80
C ARG A 191 -17.04 7.48 3.15
N GLU A 192 -15.92 8.05 3.61
CA GLU A 192 -15.32 9.22 2.96
C GLU A 192 -14.84 8.90 1.53
N PHE A 193 -14.53 7.63 1.23
CA PHE A 193 -14.10 7.18 -0.11
C PHE A 193 -15.01 6.12 -0.73
N CYS A 194 -15.96 5.53 0.02
CA CYS A 194 -16.88 4.51 -0.48
C CYS A 194 -18.33 4.82 -0.06
N ALA A 195 -18.97 5.77 -0.75
CA ALA A 195 -20.34 6.19 -0.50
C ALA A 195 -21.05 6.64 -1.80
N PRO A 196 -22.38 6.86 -1.80
CA PRO A 196 -23.11 7.35 -2.98
C PRO A 196 -22.63 8.71 -3.48
N THR A 197 -22.03 9.52 -2.61
CA THR A 197 -21.40 10.80 -2.95
C THR A 197 -20.03 10.85 -2.30
N VAL A 198 -18.97 11.02 -3.11
CA VAL A 198 -17.57 10.98 -2.65
C VAL A 198 -16.81 12.13 -3.31
N VAL A 199 -16.05 12.85 -2.49
CA VAL A 199 -15.13 13.89 -2.96
C VAL A 199 -13.84 13.22 -3.44
N LEU A 200 -13.37 13.59 -4.63
CA LEU A 200 -12.21 13.01 -5.30
C LEU A 200 -11.19 14.12 -5.58
N LEU A 201 -9.90 13.75 -5.61
CA LEU A 201 -8.82 14.67 -5.94
C LEU A 201 -7.86 13.98 -6.90
N ARG A 202 -7.46 14.68 -7.97
CA ARG A 202 -6.41 14.27 -8.90
C ARG A 202 -5.15 15.10 -8.66
N PHE A 203 -4.01 14.42 -8.51
CA PHE A 203 -2.68 15.00 -8.42
C PHE A 203 -1.62 13.98 -8.88
N ASP A 204 -0.41 14.46 -9.21
CA ASP A 204 0.59 13.68 -9.95
C ASP A 204 1.60 12.91 -9.09
N LYS A 205 1.77 13.26 -7.81
CA LYS A 205 2.63 12.53 -6.87
C LYS A 205 2.35 12.85 -5.40
N ARG A 206 2.67 11.90 -4.52
CA ARG A 206 2.53 12.03 -3.05
C ARG A 206 3.80 12.48 -2.33
N ALA A 207 4.99 12.25 -2.89
CA ALA A 207 6.25 12.72 -2.32
C ALA A 207 6.82 13.85 -3.20
N LEU A 208 7.05 15.02 -2.61
CA LEU A 208 7.47 16.24 -3.29
C LEU A 208 8.70 16.85 -2.60
N TYR A 209 9.48 17.59 -3.37
CA TYR A 209 10.42 18.55 -2.80
C TYR A 209 9.72 19.85 -2.41
N ASN A 210 10.30 20.57 -1.47
CA ASN A 210 9.80 21.87 -1.02
C ASN A 210 9.94 22.99 -2.05
N ASP A 211 10.77 22.82 -3.09
CA ASP A 211 10.89 23.75 -4.22
C ASP A 211 9.79 23.53 -5.28
N GLU A 212 8.87 22.61 -5.04
CA GLU A 212 7.77 22.30 -5.94
C GLU A 212 6.45 22.99 -5.55
N VAL A 213 5.48 22.88 -6.46
CA VAL A 213 4.10 23.31 -6.24
C VAL A 213 3.23 22.07 -6.21
N PHE A 214 2.47 21.89 -5.14
CA PHE A 214 1.40 20.90 -5.13
C PHE A 214 0.21 21.43 -5.94
N GLU A 215 -0.26 20.64 -6.91
CA GLU A 215 -1.44 20.94 -7.72
C GLU A 215 -2.51 19.86 -7.54
N GLY A 216 -3.72 20.30 -7.18
CA GLY A 216 -4.88 19.44 -7.00
C GLY A 216 -6.02 19.82 -7.94
N LYS A 217 -6.60 18.84 -8.64
CA LYS A 217 -7.83 19.00 -9.44
C LYS A 217 -8.97 18.29 -8.71
N ALA A 218 -9.90 19.07 -8.18
CA ALA A 218 -11.01 18.59 -7.38
C ALA A 218 -12.12 18.04 -8.26
N GLU A 219 -12.68 16.90 -7.86
CA GLU A 219 -13.80 16.21 -8.51
C GLU A 219 -14.80 15.73 -7.45
N ILE A 220 -16.02 15.41 -7.88
CA ILE A 220 -17.00 14.74 -7.03
C ILE A 220 -17.73 13.65 -7.82
N TYR A 221 -17.71 12.45 -7.26
CA TYR A 221 -18.61 11.37 -7.65
C TYR A 221 -19.95 11.62 -6.95
N ASN A 222 -21.04 11.78 -7.72
CA ASN A 222 -22.38 11.96 -7.14
C ASN A 222 -23.40 11.05 -7.81
N TYR A 223 -23.64 9.90 -7.21
CA TYR A 223 -24.75 8.98 -7.50
C TYR A 223 -25.74 8.90 -6.32
N GLY A 224 -25.67 9.89 -5.41
CA GLY A 224 -26.68 10.11 -4.39
C GLY A 224 -28.03 10.52 -5.00
N PRO A 225 -29.10 10.53 -4.18
CA PRO A 225 -30.47 10.75 -4.66
C PRO A 225 -30.71 12.18 -5.19
N THR A 226 -29.85 13.14 -4.83
CA THR A 226 -30.06 14.57 -5.09
C THR A 226 -28.85 15.22 -5.78
N LEU A 227 -29.13 16.18 -6.65
CA LEU A 227 -28.12 17.15 -7.10
C LEU A 227 -27.75 18.10 -5.96
N LEU A 228 -26.53 18.63 -5.94
CA LEU A 228 -26.06 19.57 -4.91
C LEU A 228 -26.18 21.00 -5.46
N LYS A 229 -27.22 21.75 -5.05
CA LYS A 229 -27.40 23.15 -5.46
C LYS A 229 -26.41 24.05 -4.73
N ASN A 230 -25.81 24.99 -5.45
CA ASN A 230 -24.91 26.00 -4.86
C ASN A 230 -23.86 25.38 -3.91
N ALA A 231 -23.25 24.26 -4.33
CA ALA A 231 -22.32 23.51 -3.51
C ALA A 231 -21.11 24.37 -3.16
N LYS A 232 -20.90 24.59 -1.85
CA LYS A 232 -19.70 25.25 -1.33
C LYS A 232 -18.55 24.25 -1.35
N ILE A 233 -17.46 24.61 -2.00
CA ILE A 233 -16.29 23.77 -2.17
C ILE A 233 -15.12 24.46 -1.46
N ASN A 234 -14.65 23.86 -0.36
CA ASN A 234 -13.54 24.40 0.42
C ASN A 234 -12.41 23.39 0.49
N TRP A 235 -11.17 23.88 0.46
CA TRP A 235 -9.98 23.07 0.63
C TRP A 235 -9.06 23.69 1.67
N SER A 236 -8.27 22.84 2.33
CA SER A 236 -7.21 23.24 3.25
C SER A 236 -6.08 22.24 3.24
N ILE A 237 -4.87 22.69 3.50
CA ILE A 237 -3.69 21.87 3.70
C ILE A 237 -3.23 22.08 5.13
N THR A 238 -3.15 21.00 5.90
CA THR A 238 -2.71 21.04 7.31
C THR A 238 -1.39 20.29 7.49
N ASP A 239 -0.63 20.67 8.50
CA ASP A 239 0.49 19.86 8.99
C ASP A 239 0.01 18.69 9.86
N SER A 240 0.96 17.87 10.34
CA SER A 240 0.71 16.73 11.23
C SER A 240 0.12 17.12 12.59
N ASN A 241 0.29 18.36 13.02
CA ASN A 241 -0.30 18.91 14.26
C ASN A 241 -1.70 19.49 14.04
N GLY A 242 -2.22 19.44 12.81
CA GLY A 242 -3.53 19.98 12.44
C GLY A 242 -3.54 21.49 12.19
N LYS A 243 -2.37 22.17 12.19
CA LYS A 243 -2.29 23.59 11.85
C LYS A 243 -2.52 23.78 10.36
N THR A 244 -3.42 24.68 10.01
CA THR A 244 -3.69 25.04 8.61
C THR A 244 -2.54 25.89 8.05
N LEU A 245 -1.89 25.40 7.00
CA LEU A 245 -0.83 26.10 6.28
C LEU A 245 -1.39 26.96 5.13
N LYS A 246 -2.42 26.43 4.46
CA LYS A 246 -3.12 27.10 3.36
C LYS A 246 -4.56 26.64 3.30
N SER A 247 -5.46 27.54 2.92
CA SER A 247 -6.86 27.20 2.65
C SER A 247 -7.43 28.09 1.55
N GLY A 248 -8.51 27.64 0.94
CA GLY A 248 -9.22 28.41 -0.07
C GLY A 248 -10.60 27.85 -0.39
N LYS A 249 -11.27 28.52 -1.33
CA LYS A 249 -12.58 28.14 -1.84
C LYS A 249 -12.52 28.04 -3.36
N LEU A 250 -13.16 27.02 -3.92
CA LEU A 250 -13.39 26.94 -5.36
C LEU A 250 -14.74 27.59 -5.70
N LYS A 251 -14.96 27.85 -7.00
CA LYS A 251 -16.20 28.49 -7.47
C LYS A 251 -17.39 27.65 -7.05
N THR A 252 -18.36 28.28 -6.38
CA THR A 252 -19.63 27.63 -6.06
C THR A 252 -20.36 27.23 -7.34
N GLN A 253 -20.86 26.00 -7.38
CA GLN A 253 -21.56 25.49 -8.56
C GLN A 253 -22.63 24.48 -8.18
N THR A 254 -23.57 24.25 -9.10
CA THR A 254 -24.51 23.14 -8.98
C THR A 254 -23.85 21.87 -9.50
N VAL A 255 -23.77 20.84 -8.65
CA VAL A 255 -23.26 19.51 -9.03
C VAL A 255 -24.45 18.64 -9.41
N GLY A 256 -24.40 18.03 -10.59
CA GLY A 256 -25.44 17.13 -11.09
C GLY A 256 -25.54 15.82 -10.31
N LYS A 257 -26.35 14.89 -10.81
CA LYS A 257 -26.48 13.52 -10.29
C LYS A 257 -26.05 12.51 -11.35
N ASN A 258 -25.77 11.29 -10.93
CA ASN A 258 -25.41 10.15 -11.77
C ASN A 258 -24.15 10.40 -12.60
N GLY A 259 -23.10 10.96 -11.98
CA GLY A 259 -21.86 11.22 -12.69
C GLY A 259 -20.71 11.65 -11.79
N VAL A 260 -19.59 11.94 -12.45
CA VAL A 260 -18.38 12.52 -11.86
C VAL A 260 -18.21 13.92 -12.43
N PHE A 261 -18.09 14.93 -11.57
CA PHE A 261 -18.09 16.33 -11.98
C PHE A 261 -16.80 17.03 -11.55
N PRO A 262 -16.16 17.81 -12.43
CA PRO A 262 -15.03 18.65 -12.05
C PRO A 262 -15.52 19.81 -11.16
N LEU A 263 -14.72 20.17 -10.16
CA LEU A 263 -15.01 21.24 -9.19
C LEU A 263 -14.05 22.43 -9.32
N GLY A 264 -12.96 22.28 -10.08
CA GLY A 264 -11.90 23.26 -10.25
C GLY A 264 -10.55 22.77 -9.72
N SER A 265 -9.56 23.65 -9.73
CA SER A 265 -8.19 23.33 -9.32
C SER A 265 -7.68 24.32 -8.28
N PHE A 266 -6.72 23.89 -7.47
CA PHE A 266 -5.99 24.73 -6.54
C PHE A 266 -4.51 24.33 -6.51
N SER A 267 -3.66 25.24 -6.03
CA SER A 267 -2.24 24.98 -5.89
C SER A 267 -1.67 25.57 -4.60
N TYR A 268 -0.54 25.02 -4.16
CA TYR A 268 0.21 25.48 -3.00
C TYR A 268 1.71 25.34 -3.26
N ALA A 269 2.41 26.46 -3.30
CA ALA A 269 3.88 26.47 -3.32
C ALA A 269 4.42 25.97 -1.98
N LEU A 270 5.34 25.01 -2.03
CA LEU A 270 5.83 24.31 -0.84
C LEU A 270 7.06 24.96 -0.22
N ASN A 271 7.50 26.10 -0.76
CA ASN A 271 8.77 26.77 -0.46
C ASN A 271 8.91 27.24 1.00
N ASN A 272 7.81 27.33 1.74
CA ASN A 272 7.83 27.67 3.17
C ASN A 272 8.04 26.45 4.09
N ILE A 273 8.11 25.24 3.54
CA ILE A 273 8.36 24.00 4.28
C ILE A 273 9.87 23.73 4.22
N THR A 274 10.55 23.97 5.33
CA THR A 274 12.02 23.85 5.42
C THR A 274 12.49 22.53 6.01
N GLU A 275 11.60 21.84 6.73
CA GLU A 275 11.85 20.54 7.34
C GLU A 275 10.97 19.46 6.70
N PRO A 276 11.36 18.17 6.78
CA PRO A 276 10.51 17.08 6.33
C PRO A 276 9.13 17.18 6.96
N GLN A 277 8.06 17.07 6.17
CA GLN A 277 6.71 17.23 6.68
C GLN A 277 5.71 16.32 5.98
N LYS A 278 4.86 15.64 6.77
CA LYS A 278 3.60 15.08 6.27
C LYS A 278 2.54 16.16 6.30
N LEU A 279 1.88 16.38 5.17
CA LEU A 279 0.73 17.28 5.04
C LEU A 279 -0.52 16.49 4.71
N THR A 280 -1.67 16.96 5.18
CA THR A 280 -2.97 16.43 4.79
C THR A 280 -3.72 17.46 3.98
N VAL A 281 -4.07 17.10 2.74
CA VAL A 281 -4.91 17.88 1.83
C VAL A 281 -6.36 17.51 2.08
N HIS A 282 -7.14 18.45 2.60
CA HIS A 282 -8.56 18.28 2.88
C HIS A 282 -9.39 18.95 1.80
N LEU A 283 -10.45 18.27 1.35
CA LEU A 283 -11.45 18.82 0.44
C LEU A 283 -12.84 18.53 0.98
N SER A 284 -13.70 19.55 0.96
CA SER A 284 -15.09 19.46 1.38
C SER A 284 -16.02 20.04 0.32
N VAL A 285 -17.13 19.36 0.09
CA VAL A 285 -18.19 19.77 -0.83
C VAL A 285 -19.51 19.61 -0.11
N ALA A 286 -20.15 20.74 0.22
CA ALA A 286 -21.30 20.77 1.13
C ALA A 286 -21.00 20.03 2.46
N HIS A 287 -21.59 18.85 2.68
CA HIS A 287 -21.41 18.04 3.91
C HIS A 287 -20.47 16.84 3.70
N VAL A 288 -20.01 16.61 2.46
CA VAL A 288 -19.11 15.49 2.13
C VAL A 288 -17.68 15.97 2.21
N LYS A 289 -16.79 15.15 2.77
CA LYS A 289 -15.37 15.46 2.92
C LYS A 289 -14.52 14.25 2.59
N ASN A 290 -13.28 14.52 2.17
CA ASN A 290 -12.25 13.52 2.00
C ASN A 290 -10.87 14.18 2.16
N SER A 291 -9.82 13.39 2.37
CA SER A 291 -8.46 13.88 2.64
C SER A 291 -7.37 13.00 2.04
N TRP A 292 -6.25 13.58 1.62
CA TRP A 292 -5.10 12.84 1.07
C TRP A 292 -3.81 13.32 1.73
N ASP A 293 -2.98 12.37 2.15
CA ASP A 293 -1.66 12.68 2.68
C ASP A 293 -0.63 12.82 1.56
N ILE A 294 0.23 13.82 1.69
CA ILE A 294 1.42 14.07 0.88
C ILE A 294 2.62 14.34 1.80
N TRP A 295 3.82 14.09 1.31
CA TRP A 295 5.07 14.30 2.03
C TRP A 295 5.93 15.29 1.27
N VAL A 296 6.47 16.25 2.02
CA VAL A 296 7.30 17.31 1.48
C VAL A 296 8.65 17.24 2.14
N TYR A 297 9.70 17.28 1.33
CA TYR A 297 11.08 17.12 1.78
C TYR A 297 11.95 18.27 1.27
N PRO A 298 12.88 18.80 2.08
CA PRO A 298 13.92 19.67 1.57
C PRO A 298 14.85 18.87 0.64
N ARG A 299 15.49 19.56 -0.31
CA ARG A 299 16.59 18.97 -1.07
C ARG A 299 17.83 18.85 -0.20
N HIS A 300 18.48 17.70 -0.31
CA HIS A 300 19.79 17.48 0.31
C HIS A 300 20.86 17.33 -0.75
N SER A 301 22.05 17.88 -0.46
CA SER A 301 23.25 17.70 -1.26
C SER A 301 24.37 17.14 -0.37
N ASN A 302 25.34 16.45 -0.99
CA ASN A 302 26.49 15.90 -0.26
C ASN A 302 26.12 14.95 0.88
N LEU A 303 25.11 14.09 0.67
CA LEU A 303 24.78 13.02 1.61
C LEU A 303 25.87 11.94 1.63
N MET A 304 25.92 11.18 2.73
CA MET A 304 26.69 9.93 2.84
C MET A 304 28.19 10.11 2.52
N GLN A 305 28.78 11.23 2.96
CA GLN A 305 30.21 11.51 2.76
C GLN A 305 31.04 10.77 3.80
N SER A 306 31.97 9.94 3.34
CA SER A 306 32.85 9.19 4.24
C SER A 306 33.81 10.13 4.97
N THR A 307 34.06 9.83 6.24
CA THR A 307 35.02 10.53 7.10
C THR A 307 36.07 9.53 7.61
N SER A 308 36.96 9.96 8.51
CA SER A 308 37.86 9.04 9.20
C SER A 308 37.14 8.09 10.18
N GLU A 309 35.91 8.42 10.57
CA GLU A 309 35.10 7.69 11.57
C GLU A 309 33.96 6.88 10.94
N VAL A 310 33.38 7.37 9.85
CA VAL A 310 32.23 6.75 9.18
C VAL A 310 32.58 6.44 7.73
N LEU A 311 32.46 5.18 7.33
CA LEU A 311 32.60 4.75 5.95
C LEU A 311 31.24 4.45 5.32
N TYR A 312 30.89 5.19 4.27
CA TYR A 312 29.75 4.88 3.42
C TYR A 312 30.22 4.09 2.20
N THR A 313 29.65 2.90 1.98
CA THR A 313 30.11 2.01 0.91
C THR A 313 28.97 1.19 0.31
N THR A 314 29.14 0.72 -0.92
CA THR A 314 28.22 -0.21 -1.61
C THR A 314 28.73 -1.65 -1.65
N VAL A 315 29.94 -1.89 -1.09
CA VAL A 315 30.61 -3.19 -1.08
C VAL A 315 31.17 -3.48 0.31
N PHE A 316 31.16 -4.75 0.68
CA PHE A 316 31.73 -5.24 1.93
C PHE A 316 33.13 -5.84 1.67
N ASP A 317 34.07 -4.98 1.31
CA ASP A 317 35.45 -5.32 0.97
C ASP A 317 36.40 -5.19 2.18
N GLU A 318 37.69 -5.41 1.96
CA GLU A 318 38.71 -5.32 3.03
C GLU A 318 38.75 -3.92 3.69
N LYS A 319 38.39 -2.85 2.97
CA LYS A 319 38.30 -1.50 3.56
C LYS A 319 37.16 -1.42 4.58
N ALA A 320 35.99 -1.97 4.25
CA ALA A 320 34.87 -2.03 5.18
C ALA A 320 35.18 -2.90 6.41
N LYS A 321 35.78 -4.08 6.20
CA LYS A 321 36.20 -4.99 7.27
C LYS A 321 37.23 -4.35 8.20
N GLN A 322 38.21 -3.63 7.65
CA GLN A 322 39.21 -2.93 8.45
C GLN A 322 38.60 -1.79 9.28
N HIS A 323 37.68 -0.99 8.72
CA HIS A 323 36.97 0.04 9.49
C HIS A 323 36.26 -0.55 10.71
N LEU A 324 35.55 -1.67 10.53
CA LEU A 324 34.88 -2.36 11.64
C LEU A 324 35.87 -2.95 12.65
N ALA A 325 37.01 -3.48 12.19
CA ALA A 325 38.05 -3.98 13.07
C ALA A 325 38.68 -2.87 13.94
N ASP A 326 38.79 -1.65 13.40
CA ASP A 326 39.32 -0.46 14.08
C ASP A 326 38.33 0.14 15.09
N GLY A 327 37.10 -0.39 15.21
CA GLY A 327 36.07 0.14 16.10
C GLY A 327 35.20 1.24 15.49
N LYS A 328 35.33 1.48 14.19
CA LYS A 328 34.65 2.58 13.49
C LYS A 328 33.29 2.17 12.95
N LYS A 329 32.60 3.11 12.31
CA LYS A 329 31.25 2.96 11.78
C LYS A 329 31.28 2.67 10.28
N VAL A 330 30.46 1.71 9.82
CA VAL A 330 30.24 1.42 8.40
C VAL A 330 28.75 1.49 8.09
N VAL A 331 28.41 2.19 7.02
CA VAL A 331 27.08 2.16 6.41
C VAL A 331 27.19 1.49 5.06
N LEU A 332 26.69 0.27 5.00
CA LEU A 332 26.72 -0.59 3.82
C LEU A 332 25.38 -0.47 3.08
N CYS A 333 25.41 0.19 1.92
CA CYS A 333 24.28 0.33 1.01
C CYS A 333 24.52 -0.49 -0.26
N PRO A 334 24.43 -1.83 -0.21
CA PRO A 334 24.73 -2.65 -1.37
C PRO A 334 23.68 -2.42 -2.46
N LYS A 335 24.12 -2.37 -3.72
CA LYS A 335 23.18 -2.26 -4.85
C LYS A 335 22.17 -3.42 -4.79
N PRO A 336 20.86 -3.19 -4.99
CA PRO A 336 19.86 -4.27 -4.93
C PRO A 336 20.19 -5.49 -5.79
N SER A 337 20.82 -5.29 -6.96
CA SER A 337 21.26 -6.36 -7.85
C SER A 337 22.35 -7.26 -7.25
N LYS A 338 23.13 -6.75 -6.30
CA LYS A 338 24.23 -7.41 -5.58
C LYS A 338 23.80 -8.06 -4.25
N VAL A 339 22.52 -7.99 -3.90
CA VAL A 339 21.96 -8.64 -2.71
C VAL A 339 21.17 -9.89 -3.13
N LYS A 340 21.36 -11.00 -2.42
CA LYS A 340 20.56 -12.23 -2.53
C LYS A 340 19.23 -12.04 -1.77
N GLY A 341 18.19 -12.74 -2.20
CA GLY A 341 16.85 -12.65 -1.60
C GLY A 341 15.80 -12.16 -2.59
N ARG A 342 14.74 -11.54 -2.08
CA ARG A 342 13.50 -11.28 -2.84
C ARG A 342 13.45 -9.85 -3.37
N LYS A 343 12.69 -9.62 -4.43
CA LYS A 343 12.39 -8.25 -4.88
C LYS A 343 11.53 -7.59 -3.78
N SER A 344 11.84 -6.35 -3.41
CA SER A 344 10.96 -5.56 -2.55
C SER A 344 9.84 -4.94 -3.39
N VAL A 345 8.64 -4.89 -2.81
CA VAL A 345 7.45 -4.28 -3.43
C VAL A 345 6.69 -3.49 -2.38
N PHE A 346 6.00 -2.43 -2.80
CA PHE A 346 5.16 -1.64 -1.89
C PHE A 346 3.90 -2.38 -1.45
N HIS A 347 3.24 -3.06 -2.39
CA HIS A 347 1.92 -3.66 -2.18
C HIS A 347 1.96 -4.91 -1.32
N ASN A 348 0.89 -5.13 -0.55
CA ASN A 348 0.66 -6.45 0.04
C ASN A 348 0.43 -7.50 -1.04
N HIS A 349 0.74 -8.76 -0.70
CA HIS A 349 0.53 -9.88 -1.59
C HIS A 349 -0.93 -9.99 -2.08
N PHE A 350 -1.09 -10.46 -3.32
CA PHE A 350 -2.38 -10.71 -3.94
C PHE A 350 -3.18 -11.75 -3.15
N TRP A 351 -4.40 -11.38 -2.73
CA TRP A 351 -5.40 -11.99 -1.83
C TRP A 351 -5.23 -13.37 -1.16
N ASN A 352 -4.48 -14.31 -1.72
CA ASN A 352 -4.22 -15.62 -1.14
C ASN A 352 -2.82 -16.14 -1.57
N PRO A 353 -1.78 -16.03 -0.74
CA PRO A 353 -0.43 -16.53 -1.04
C PRO A 353 -0.34 -18.06 -1.15
N ILE A 354 -1.29 -18.82 -0.60
CA ILE A 354 -1.31 -20.29 -0.69
C ILE A 354 -1.73 -20.73 -2.10
N MET A 355 -2.73 -20.05 -2.67
CA MET A 355 -3.18 -20.27 -4.05
C MET A 355 -2.27 -19.61 -5.09
N PHE A 356 -1.89 -18.36 -4.85
CA PHE A 356 -1.13 -17.54 -5.76
C PHE A 356 0.30 -17.41 -5.22
N LYS A 357 1.12 -18.44 -5.44
CA LYS A 357 2.53 -18.46 -4.99
C LYS A 357 3.41 -17.58 -5.88
N TRP A 358 3.08 -16.29 -5.95
CA TRP A 358 3.72 -15.31 -6.81
C TRP A 358 4.80 -14.55 -6.06
N PRO A 359 6.05 -14.58 -6.52
CA PRO A 359 7.10 -13.76 -5.92
C PRO A 359 6.68 -12.26 -5.89
N PRO A 360 6.99 -11.52 -4.81
CA PRO A 360 7.88 -11.90 -3.72
C PRO A 360 7.22 -12.54 -2.49
N MET A 361 5.90 -12.75 -2.50
CA MET A 361 5.13 -13.31 -1.37
C MET A 361 5.28 -12.53 -0.05
N THR A 362 5.27 -11.19 -0.10
CA THR A 362 5.42 -10.31 1.07
C THR A 362 4.13 -9.53 1.36
N ILE A 363 3.90 -9.17 2.62
CA ILE A 363 2.67 -8.52 3.11
C ILE A 363 3.00 -7.20 3.83
N GLY A 364 3.60 -6.27 3.10
CA GLY A 364 3.93 -4.94 3.63
C GLY A 364 5.17 -4.95 4.53
N CYS A 365 5.37 -3.89 5.30
CA CYS A 365 6.48 -3.78 6.25
C CYS A 365 6.02 -3.31 7.62
N LEU A 366 6.58 -3.91 8.67
CA LEU A 366 6.65 -3.31 10.00
C LEU A 366 7.83 -2.35 10.02
N ILE A 367 7.54 -1.07 10.27
CA ILE A 367 8.56 -0.05 10.45
C ILE A 367 8.70 0.18 11.94
N HIS A 368 9.92 0.10 12.47
CA HIS A 368 10.19 0.43 13.87
C HIS A 368 10.40 1.94 13.99
N ASP A 369 9.32 2.70 13.81
CA ASP A 369 9.30 4.16 13.69
C ASP A 369 9.70 4.91 14.97
N ASP A 370 9.75 4.19 16.09
CA ASP A 370 10.28 4.65 17.37
C ASP A 370 11.81 4.68 17.43
N GLN A 371 12.50 4.04 16.48
CA GLN A 371 13.97 4.00 16.46
C GLN A 371 14.59 5.33 16.02
N PRO A 372 15.74 5.74 16.60
CA PRO A 372 16.35 7.04 16.31
C PRO A 372 16.74 7.27 14.85
N ILE A 373 16.91 6.20 14.06
CA ILE A 373 17.18 6.28 12.62
C ILE A 373 16.10 7.04 11.84
N PHE A 374 14.87 7.10 12.35
CA PHE A 374 13.74 7.77 11.71
C PHE A 374 13.45 9.18 12.27
N GLU A 375 14.25 9.71 13.20
CA GLU A 375 14.01 11.04 13.81
C GLU A 375 13.86 12.18 12.78
N HIS A 376 14.53 12.05 11.63
CA HIS A 376 14.45 13.02 10.53
C HIS A 376 13.78 12.44 9.28
N PHE A 377 13.00 11.37 9.41
CA PHE A 377 12.18 10.79 8.35
C PHE A 377 10.78 10.50 8.89
N ILE A 378 9.81 11.37 8.56
CA ILE A 378 8.45 11.23 9.08
C ILE A 378 7.80 9.95 8.55
N THR A 379 7.58 9.03 9.47
CA THR A 379 6.94 7.74 9.21
C THR A 379 6.07 7.33 10.39
N SER A 380 5.42 6.18 10.25
CA SER A 380 4.65 5.50 11.29
C SER A 380 5.07 4.03 11.28
N TYR A 381 4.52 3.23 12.20
CA TYR A 381 4.72 1.78 12.34
C TYR A 381 4.47 0.92 11.08
N HIS A 382 3.97 1.51 10.00
CA HIS A 382 3.64 0.85 8.73
C HIS A 382 4.06 1.70 7.53
N THR A 383 4.08 1.06 6.36
CA THR A 383 4.33 1.75 5.10
C THR A 383 3.09 2.50 4.61
N ASP A 384 3.31 3.71 4.11
CA ASP A 384 2.36 4.58 3.40
C ASP A 384 3.11 5.11 2.16
N TRP A 385 2.47 5.87 1.29
CA TRP A 385 2.93 6.15 -0.06
C TRP A 385 4.30 6.82 -0.20
N GLN A 386 4.83 7.48 0.83
CA GLN A 386 6.23 7.95 0.84
C GLN A 386 7.25 6.81 0.74
N TRP A 387 6.87 5.61 1.19
CA TRP A 387 7.71 4.41 1.09
C TRP A 387 7.75 3.82 -0.32
N TRP A 388 6.88 4.26 -1.23
CA TRP A 388 6.78 3.71 -2.59
C TRP A 388 8.13 3.64 -3.29
N ASP A 389 8.84 4.78 -3.39
CA ASP A 389 10.09 4.82 -4.15
C ASP A 389 11.22 4.06 -3.44
N ILE A 390 11.25 4.08 -2.10
CA ILE A 390 12.23 3.36 -1.29
C ILE A 390 12.06 1.85 -1.53
N LEU A 391 10.85 1.33 -1.39
CA LEU A 391 10.57 -0.11 -1.49
C LEU A 391 10.70 -0.64 -2.92
N GLU A 392 10.26 0.10 -3.93
CA GLU A 392 10.41 -0.33 -5.34
C GLU A 392 11.86 -0.30 -5.85
N ASN A 393 12.76 0.35 -5.10
CA ASN A 393 14.20 0.38 -5.38
C ASN A 393 15.03 -0.38 -4.32
N ALA A 394 14.40 -1.28 -3.57
CA ALA A 394 15.05 -2.08 -2.52
C ALA A 394 15.18 -3.57 -2.88
N LYS A 395 16.00 -4.27 -2.09
CA LYS A 395 16.07 -5.73 -2.05
C LYS A 395 15.76 -6.22 -0.64
N VAL A 396 14.97 -7.28 -0.55
CA VAL A 396 14.67 -7.94 0.71
C VAL A 396 15.76 -8.96 1.01
N ILE A 397 16.42 -8.80 2.15
CA ILE A 397 17.37 -9.76 2.72
C ILE A 397 16.57 -10.81 3.48
N GLU A 398 16.82 -12.08 3.17
CA GLU A 398 16.30 -13.21 3.93
C GLU A 398 17.23 -13.44 5.14
N MET A 399 16.69 -13.30 6.35
CA MET A 399 17.45 -13.22 7.59
C MET A 399 17.28 -14.46 8.47
N LYS A 400 17.02 -15.62 7.84
CA LYS A 400 16.85 -16.90 8.55
C LYS A 400 18.06 -17.30 9.41
N ASP A 401 19.27 -16.95 8.95
CA ASP A 401 20.53 -17.28 9.62
C ASP A 401 21.00 -16.15 10.56
N ALA A 402 20.19 -15.11 10.75
CA ALA A 402 20.49 -14.02 11.66
C ALA A 402 20.24 -14.41 13.12
N PRO A 403 20.92 -13.79 14.10
CA PRO A 403 20.53 -13.92 15.50
C PRO A 403 19.04 -13.62 15.71
N ALA A 404 18.38 -14.39 16.58
CA ALA A 404 16.95 -14.22 16.86
C ALA A 404 16.62 -12.79 17.31
N ALA A 405 17.49 -12.19 18.12
CA ALA A 405 17.36 -10.82 18.62
C ALA A 405 17.64 -9.72 17.57
N LEU A 406 18.26 -10.03 16.42
CA LEU A 406 18.46 -9.05 15.36
C LEU A 406 17.12 -8.77 14.66
N ARG A 407 16.59 -7.56 14.87
CA ARG A 407 15.35 -7.07 14.24
C ARG A 407 15.70 -6.01 13.20
N PRO A 408 15.17 -6.11 11.96
CA PRO A 408 15.32 -5.05 10.98
C PRO A 408 14.50 -3.82 11.37
N PHE A 409 15.01 -2.61 11.14
CA PHE A 409 14.25 -1.37 11.36
C PHE A 409 13.26 -1.09 10.21
N ILE A 410 13.53 -1.63 9.02
CA ILE A 410 12.57 -1.81 7.93
C ILE A 410 12.37 -3.32 7.76
N GLN A 411 11.39 -3.88 8.48
CA GLN A 411 11.12 -5.31 8.50
C GLN A 411 10.00 -5.65 7.53
N VAL A 412 10.34 -6.40 6.49
CA VAL A 412 9.34 -6.88 5.53
C VAL A 412 8.58 -8.02 6.19
N ILE A 413 7.26 -8.01 6.07
CA ILE A 413 6.40 -9.07 6.62
C ILE A 413 6.34 -10.17 5.56
N ASP A 414 6.77 -11.37 5.92
CA ASP A 414 6.63 -12.54 5.05
C ASP A 414 5.18 -13.04 5.02
N HIS A 415 4.83 -13.82 4.01
CA HIS A 415 3.54 -14.49 4.02
C HIS A 415 3.45 -15.50 5.18
N TYR A 416 2.24 -15.64 5.72
CA TYR A 416 1.93 -16.41 6.93
C TYR A 416 2.13 -17.93 6.81
N ASP A 417 2.30 -18.43 5.59
CA ASP A 417 2.60 -19.84 5.30
C ASP A 417 4.12 -20.15 5.30
N ASN A 418 4.97 -19.14 5.53
CA ASN A 418 6.44 -19.29 5.64
C ASN A 418 7.03 -18.55 6.85
N ASN A 419 6.56 -17.32 7.13
CA ASN A 419 6.93 -16.52 8.29
C ASN A 419 8.45 -16.35 8.49
N GLU A 420 9.26 -16.29 7.43
CA GLU A 420 10.69 -16.05 7.58
C GLU A 420 10.95 -14.61 8.01
N LYS A 421 12.04 -14.41 8.76
CA LYS A 421 12.50 -13.06 9.10
C LYS A 421 13.06 -12.40 7.83
N LEU A 422 12.45 -11.30 7.41
CA LEU A 422 12.85 -10.54 6.23
C LEU A 422 13.14 -9.08 6.59
N GLY A 423 14.15 -8.48 5.97
CA GLY A 423 14.52 -7.09 6.24
C GLY A 423 15.12 -6.37 5.04
N ILE A 424 14.95 -5.06 4.98
CA ILE A 424 15.63 -4.19 4.00
C ILE A 424 16.77 -3.42 4.68
N GLY A 425 16.60 -3.04 5.94
CA GLY A 425 17.62 -2.37 6.71
C GLY A 425 17.65 -2.83 8.17
N PHE A 426 18.87 -2.99 8.69
CA PHE A 426 19.16 -3.38 10.07
C PHE A 426 20.49 -2.79 10.53
N GLU A 427 20.75 -2.82 11.82
CA GLU A 427 22.03 -2.45 12.40
C GLU A 427 22.59 -3.54 13.32
N ALA A 428 23.91 -3.65 13.39
CA ALA A 428 24.58 -4.66 14.20
C ALA A 428 26.00 -4.21 14.59
N LYS A 429 26.55 -4.82 15.64
CA LYS A 429 27.98 -4.80 15.94
C LYS A 429 28.69 -5.84 15.09
N VAL A 430 29.84 -5.47 14.53
CA VAL A 430 30.73 -6.38 13.81
C VAL A 430 32.15 -6.09 14.28
N LYS A 431 32.83 -7.11 14.82
CA LYS A 431 34.12 -6.94 15.51
C LYS A 431 33.98 -5.87 16.62
N LYS A 432 34.79 -4.79 16.55
CA LYS A 432 34.76 -3.68 17.50
C LYS A 432 33.85 -2.54 17.05
N GLY A 433 33.46 -2.55 15.78
CA GLY A 433 32.76 -1.45 15.11
C GLY A 433 31.25 -1.65 15.02
N SER A 434 30.61 -0.66 14.41
CA SER A 434 29.15 -0.61 14.23
C SER A 434 28.80 -0.58 12.75
N LEU A 435 27.86 -1.43 12.34
CA LEU A 435 27.41 -1.59 10.97
C LEU A 435 25.93 -1.23 10.85
N LEU A 436 25.60 -0.40 9.88
CA LEU A 436 24.23 -0.22 9.39
C LEU A 436 24.16 -0.75 7.97
N VAL A 437 23.17 -1.59 7.68
CA VAL A 437 22.90 -2.11 6.33
C VAL A 437 21.60 -1.51 5.82
N LEU A 438 21.61 -1.04 4.57
CA LEU A 438 20.40 -0.60 3.86
C LEU A 438 20.44 -1.10 2.41
N ALA A 439 19.64 -2.13 2.10
CA ALA A 439 19.56 -2.72 0.76
C ALA A 439 18.66 -1.93 -0.20
N VAL A 440 18.95 -0.63 -0.37
CA VAL A 440 18.22 0.30 -1.26
C VAL A 440 19.19 0.85 -2.30
N ASP A 441 18.74 1.04 -3.55
CA ASP A 441 19.52 1.77 -4.55
C ASP A 441 19.63 3.24 -4.14
N THR A 442 20.80 3.69 -3.71
CA THR A 442 21.03 5.06 -3.25
C THR A 442 21.51 6.01 -4.36
N GLN A 443 21.62 5.55 -5.61
CA GLN A 443 22.30 6.29 -6.68
C GLN A 443 21.36 6.63 -7.85
N LYS A 444 20.62 5.63 -8.37
CA LYS A 444 19.83 5.79 -9.59
C LYS A 444 18.76 6.86 -9.45
N ASN A 445 18.77 7.89 -10.29
CA ASN A 445 17.78 8.99 -10.30
C ASN A 445 17.51 9.57 -8.89
N ILE A 446 18.51 9.65 -8.01
CA ILE A 446 18.30 10.04 -6.61
C ILE A 446 17.68 11.44 -6.45
N ASN A 447 17.91 12.36 -7.40
CA ASN A 447 17.33 13.71 -7.40
C ASN A 447 15.82 13.75 -7.73
N GLU A 448 15.24 12.63 -8.14
CA GLU A 448 13.80 12.47 -8.40
C GLU A 448 13.11 11.68 -7.28
N ARG A 449 13.85 11.28 -6.24
CA ARG A 449 13.42 10.38 -5.17
C ARG A 449 13.48 11.07 -3.80
N PRO A 450 12.54 11.99 -3.53
CA PRO A 450 12.61 12.84 -2.34
C PRO A 450 12.55 12.04 -1.03
N ALA A 451 11.74 10.97 -0.95
CA ALA A 451 11.66 10.17 0.27
C ALA A 451 12.93 9.34 0.50
N THR A 452 13.48 8.69 -0.54
CA THR A 452 14.81 8.04 -0.41
C THR A 452 15.89 9.03 0.00
N GLN A 453 15.95 10.23 -0.60
CA GLN A 453 16.94 11.24 -0.23
C GLN A 453 16.79 11.67 1.24
N GLN A 454 15.56 11.85 1.73
CA GLN A 454 15.32 12.16 3.13
C GLN A 454 15.70 11.01 4.07
N LEU A 455 15.40 9.76 3.71
CA LEU A 455 15.80 8.60 4.52
C LEU A 455 17.33 8.55 4.67
N LEU A 456 18.07 8.85 3.59
CA LEU A 456 19.53 8.91 3.62
C LEU A 456 20.06 10.06 4.49
N GLU A 457 19.41 11.22 4.50
CA GLU A 457 19.73 12.31 5.43
C GLU A 457 19.51 11.88 6.89
N SER A 458 18.38 11.22 7.17
CA SER A 458 18.08 10.73 8.53
C SER A 458 19.12 9.71 9.00
N ILE A 459 19.53 8.80 8.12
CA ILE A 459 20.59 7.82 8.39
C ILE A 459 21.94 8.50 8.61
N ASP A 460 22.31 9.48 7.78
CA ASP A 460 23.58 10.19 7.91
C ASP A 460 23.70 10.89 9.26
N ARG A 461 22.62 11.58 9.71
CA ARG A 461 22.55 12.20 11.04
C ARG A 461 22.61 11.17 12.15
N TYR A 462 21.85 10.09 12.03
CA TYR A 462 21.78 9.04 13.03
C TYR A 462 23.16 8.40 13.26
N VAL A 463 23.83 7.96 12.19
CA VAL A 463 25.14 7.29 12.25
C VAL A 463 26.23 8.20 12.82
N LYS A 464 26.15 9.51 12.54
CA LYS A 464 27.08 10.51 13.09
C LYS A 464 26.80 10.90 14.54
N SER A 465 25.67 10.48 15.10
CA SER A 465 25.32 10.74 16.50
C SER A 465 25.78 9.62 17.44
N ASP A 466 25.68 9.89 18.74
CA ASP A 466 25.89 8.89 19.80
C ASP A 466 24.71 7.91 19.94
N LYS A 467 23.58 8.18 19.28
CA LYS A 467 22.42 7.29 19.28
C LYS A 467 22.65 6.05 18.43
N PHE A 468 23.58 6.09 17.46
CA PHE A 468 23.96 4.91 16.69
C PHE A 468 24.84 3.99 17.54
N ALA A 469 24.16 3.12 18.29
CA ALA A 469 24.74 2.20 19.26
C ALA A 469 24.10 0.81 19.11
N PRO A 470 24.41 0.07 18.03
CA PRO A 470 23.83 -1.24 17.81
C PRO A 470 24.17 -2.20 18.96
N GLN A 471 23.22 -3.05 19.35
CA GLN A 471 23.40 -3.95 20.50
C GLN A 471 23.70 -5.39 20.11
N ILE A 472 23.20 -5.83 18.95
CA ILE A 472 23.31 -7.23 18.51
C ILE A 472 24.58 -7.42 17.68
N THR A 473 25.37 -8.43 18.02
CA THR A 473 26.59 -8.77 17.28
C THR A 473 26.30 -9.78 16.18
N VAL A 474 26.92 -9.59 15.02
CA VAL A 474 26.95 -10.56 13.91
C VAL A 474 28.36 -10.74 13.38
N ASP A 475 28.63 -11.91 12.78
CA ASP A 475 29.90 -12.20 12.14
C ASP A 475 29.96 -11.65 10.70
N GLU A 476 31.18 -11.41 10.20
CA GLU A 476 31.40 -10.98 8.81
C GLU A 476 30.82 -11.97 7.80
N SER A 477 30.86 -13.27 8.12
CA SER A 477 30.29 -14.34 7.30
C SER A 477 28.79 -14.20 7.10
N TYR A 478 28.06 -13.68 8.10
CA TYR A 478 26.63 -13.40 7.96
C TYR A 478 26.40 -12.27 6.94
N ILE A 479 27.21 -11.20 6.98
CA ILE A 479 27.13 -10.10 6.02
C ILE A 479 27.44 -10.58 4.60
N GLU A 480 28.48 -11.41 4.45
CA GLU A 480 28.85 -12.01 3.16
C GLU A 480 27.78 -12.99 2.64
N SER A 481 27.01 -13.63 3.52
CA SER A 481 26.03 -14.66 3.15
C SER A 481 24.96 -14.13 2.19
N PHE A 482 24.50 -12.89 2.38
CA PHE A 482 23.45 -12.27 1.56
C PHE A 482 24.00 -11.39 0.43
N LEU A 483 25.32 -11.26 0.27
CA LEU A 483 25.94 -10.53 -0.84
C LEU A 483 26.27 -11.49 -1.99
N LYS A 484 26.09 -11.02 -3.23
CA LYS A 484 26.55 -11.70 -4.44
C LYS A 484 28.00 -11.31 -4.70
N LYS A 485 28.82 -12.32 -5.03
CA LYS A 485 30.21 -12.11 -5.44
C LYS A 485 30.31 -11.25 -6.70
#